data_AF-A0A838IPS8-F1
#
_entry.id   AF-A0A838IPS8-F1
#
_cell.length_a   1.000
_cell.length_b   1.000
_cell.length_c   1.000
_cell.angle_alpha   90.00
_cell.angle_beta   90.00
_cell.angle_gamma   90.00
#
_symmetry.space_group_name_H-M   'P 1'
#
loop_
_entity.id
_entity.type
_entity.pdbx_description
1 polymer ?
#
loop_
_entity_poly.entity_id
_entity_poly.type
_entity_poly.pdbx_seq_one_letter_code
_entity_poly.pdbx_strand_id
1 'polypeptide(L)'
;MKSWVTIAVLFGLFSALGCSDQYKGTLPPRDRLNYPIGLALHPDGRFLYVVNSNFDMSHREEVGGTVSVIDTETLQILPAVTPYIPSFGGYIKLNRDATRAYVTTRHANEVIVLDVAGQGQALSCLTPGGVRSSDPDTCRVGRVPDVQGGAVLGSDPFGLEVATITRTEANGDQTLIDLVNVSHLRGSQVTTIAFPNGEIGAASMRSAALVAGGNQIAVRPGSLDFYVAGRSTNQVVYFQPYVNPAGQVEAIVRRGAIALSNGIEAVDARGLAFGQSGRRLYVATRRPNTLHVIAIDPNNARHEIVSTISLGGRPSDVVVHSDANGDELVYVTGYNDGIIEVIDPRAGVLVDTIAVGSSPYQLVIDQSPDRCRYPGDSCRGYVSLFNDTGSAALRCDDVENGCGAVAVIDLDPASPTYHQVIAKIR
;
A
#
# COMPACT_ATOMS: atom_id res chain seq x y z
N MET A 1 76.09 -13.38 1.86
CA MET A 1 75.96 -12.84 0.48
C MET A 1 74.49 -12.84 0.11
N LYS A 2 73.96 -11.66 -0.29
CA LYS A 2 72.68 -11.42 -1.00
C LYS A 2 71.39 -11.72 -0.21
N SER A 3 70.34 -10.91 -0.23
CA SER A 3 70.12 -9.53 -0.67
C SER A 3 68.77 -9.12 -0.04
N TRP A 4 68.67 -7.92 0.51
CA TRP A 4 67.40 -7.36 0.96
C TRP A 4 66.58 -6.95 -0.27
N VAL A 5 65.28 -7.27 -0.28
CA VAL A 5 64.30 -6.70 -1.21
C VAL A 5 63.29 -5.93 -0.37
N THR A 6 63.41 -4.61 -0.42
CA THR A 6 62.46 -3.66 0.15
C THR A 6 61.25 -3.58 -0.77
N ILE A 7 60.09 -4.10 -0.35
CA ILE A 7 58.82 -3.87 -1.05
C ILE A 7 58.23 -2.57 -0.50
N ALA A 8 58.29 -1.51 -1.29
CA ALA A 8 57.58 -0.28 -1.03
C ALA A 8 56.09 -0.50 -1.34
N VAL A 9 55.25 -0.53 -0.31
CA VAL A 9 53.79 -0.50 -0.46
C VAL A 9 53.38 0.94 -0.70
N LEU A 10 53.16 1.29 -1.98
CA LEU A 10 52.49 2.54 -2.37
C LEU A 10 51.02 2.46 -1.94
N PHE A 11 50.63 3.29 -0.98
CA PHE A 11 49.24 3.62 -0.68
C PHE A 11 48.63 4.33 -1.90
N GLY A 12 48.03 3.55 -2.80
CA GLY A 12 47.12 4.09 -3.80
C GLY A 12 45.83 4.53 -3.11
N LEU A 13 45.64 5.83 -2.95
CA LEU A 13 44.33 6.43 -2.68
C LEU A 13 43.41 6.08 -3.86
N PHE A 14 42.63 5.01 -3.72
CA PHE A 14 41.41 4.83 -4.49
C PHE A 14 40.39 5.82 -3.95
N SER A 15 40.28 6.97 -4.62
CA SER A 15 39.12 7.85 -4.47
C SER A 15 37.89 7.05 -4.91
N ALA A 16 37.06 6.69 -3.94
CA ALA A 16 35.74 6.18 -4.18
C ALA A 16 34.95 7.28 -4.92
N LEU A 17 34.80 7.14 -6.24
CA LEU A 17 33.69 7.77 -6.95
C LEU A 17 32.42 7.03 -6.52
N GLY A 18 31.96 7.34 -5.31
CA GLY A 18 30.58 7.06 -4.94
C GLY A 18 29.70 7.86 -5.87
N CYS A 19 29.00 7.19 -6.78
CA CYS A 19 27.80 7.76 -7.37
C CYS A 19 26.76 7.84 -6.25
N SER A 20 26.83 8.89 -5.44
CA SER A 20 25.66 9.37 -4.74
C SER A 20 24.82 10.04 -5.81
N ASP A 21 23.77 9.38 -6.29
CA ASP A 21 22.71 10.12 -6.97
C ASP A 21 22.20 11.17 -5.96
N GLN A 22 22.56 12.43 -6.19
CA GLN A 22 22.08 13.53 -5.35
C GLN A 22 20.64 13.82 -5.75
N TYR A 23 19.73 13.85 -4.78
CA TYR A 23 18.38 14.37 -4.97
C TYR A 23 18.45 15.74 -5.65
N LYS A 24 17.64 15.96 -6.70
CA LYS A 24 17.56 17.32 -7.25
C LYS A 24 16.70 18.20 -6.36
N GLY A 25 17.03 19.48 -6.31
CA GLY A 25 16.40 20.47 -5.44
C GLY A 25 15.04 20.99 -5.90
N THR A 26 14.27 20.30 -6.76
CA THR A 26 12.95 20.76 -7.22
C THR A 26 11.80 20.10 -6.44
N LEU A 27 10.62 20.71 -6.49
CA LEU A 27 9.38 20.08 -6.04
C LEU A 27 8.79 19.25 -7.18
N PRO A 28 8.16 18.10 -6.90
CA PRO A 28 7.44 17.34 -7.91
C PRO A 28 6.25 18.14 -8.45
N PRO A 29 5.94 18.04 -9.75
CA PRO A 29 4.68 18.56 -10.28
C PRO A 29 3.49 17.82 -9.66
N ARG A 30 2.33 18.48 -9.61
CA ARG A 30 1.12 17.98 -8.93
C ARG A 30 -0.09 17.83 -9.85
N ASP A 31 0.12 18.14 -11.13
CA ASP A 31 -0.83 18.04 -12.23
C ASP A 31 -0.64 16.76 -13.05
N ARG A 32 0.21 15.85 -12.59
CA ARG A 32 0.56 14.60 -13.28
C ARG A 32 0.94 13.50 -12.29
N LEU A 33 1.01 12.27 -12.77
CA LEU A 33 1.40 11.10 -11.97
C LEU A 33 2.86 10.67 -12.21
N ASN A 34 3.62 10.57 -11.12
CA ASN A 34 5.02 10.16 -11.13
C ASN A 34 5.23 8.92 -10.24
N TYR A 35 5.55 7.79 -10.86
CA TYR A 35 5.71 6.50 -10.18
C TYR A 35 4.56 6.20 -9.19
N PRO A 36 3.29 6.21 -9.65
CA PRO A 36 2.16 5.95 -8.78
C PRO A 36 2.24 4.51 -8.24
N ILE A 37 2.09 4.38 -6.92
CA ILE A 37 2.09 3.09 -6.22
C ILE A 37 0.78 2.92 -5.47
N GLY A 38 0.66 3.67 -4.38
CA GLY A 38 -0.42 3.58 -3.40
C GLY A 38 -1.73 4.11 -3.95
N LEU A 39 -2.82 3.35 -3.83
CA LEU A 39 -4.17 3.77 -4.16
C LEU A 39 -5.11 3.59 -2.96
N ALA A 40 -5.95 4.60 -2.71
CA ALA A 40 -7.11 4.49 -1.83
C ALA A 40 -8.28 5.26 -2.42
N LEU A 41 -9.43 4.62 -2.56
CA LEU A 41 -10.67 5.25 -2.99
C LEU A 41 -11.46 5.69 -1.75
N HIS A 42 -11.97 6.92 -1.77
CA HIS A 42 -12.90 7.38 -0.75
C HIS A 42 -14.20 6.54 -0.81
N PRO A 43 -14.87 6.23 0.32
CA PRO A 43 -16.02 5.31 0.34
C PRO A 43 -17.23 5.75 -0.49
N ASP A 44 -17.31 7.03 -0.88
CA ASP A 44 -18.34 7.53 -1.80
C ASP A 44 -18.05 7.22 -3.28
N GLY A 45 -16.85 6.70 -3.59
CA GLY A 45 -16.40 6.37 -4.94
C GLY A 45 -15.95 7.56 -5.78
N ARG A 46 -16.09 8.80 -5.30
CA ARG A 46 -15.85 10.02 -6.09
C ARG A 46 -14.40 10.46 -6.10
N PHE A 47 -13.67 10.25 -5.01
CA PHE A 47 -12.29 10.72 -4.89
C PHE A 47 -11.29 9.58 -4.72
N LEU A 48 -10.32 9.52 -5.63
CA LEU A 48 -9.21 8.58 -5.59
C LEU A 48 -7.94 9.30 -5.13
N TYR A 49 -7.27 8.74 -4.14
CA TYR A 49 -5.98 9.21 -3.65
C TYR A 49 -4.86 8.34 -4.21
N VAL A 50 -3.88 8.96 -4.84
CA VAL A 50 -2.76 8.28 -5.52
C VAL A 50 -1.43 8.75 -4.93
N VAL A 51 -0.69 7.84 -4.31
CA VAL A 51 0.65 8.10 -3.79
C VAL A 51 1.65 8.04 -4.96
N ASN A 52 2.22 9.19 -5.28
CA ASN A 52 3.32 9.33 -6.22
C ASN A 52 4.65 9.30 -5.48
N SER A 53 5.63 8.68 -6.11
CA SER A 53 6.91 8.37 -5.49
C SER A 53 8.06 9.05 -6.25
N ASN A 54 9.27 8.99 -5.68
CA ASN A 54 10.45 9.69 -6.20
C ASN A 54 11.55 8.68 -6.56
N PHE A 55 11.22 7.65 -7.36
CA PHE A 55 12.09 6.48 -7.59
C PHE A 55 13.39 6.80 -8.33
N ASP A 56 13.38 7.85 -9.15
CA ASP A 56 14.55 8.35 -9.86
C ASP A 56 15.27 9.47 -9.09
N MET A 57 14.83 9.79 -7.87
CA MET A 57 15.44 10.80 -6.99
C MET A 57 15.52 12.19 -7.66
N SER A 58 14.60 12.50 -8.57
CA SER A 58 14.54 13.79 -9.25
C SER A 58 14.12 14.96 -8.37
N HIS A 59 13.55 14.70 -7.19
CA HIS A 59 13.03 15.75 -6.30
C HIS A 59 13.63 15.67 -4.89
N ARG A 60 13.45 16.72 -4.08
CA ARG A 60 14.00 16.81 -2.72
C ARG A 60 13.55 15.65 -1.84
N GLU A 61 14.40 15.16 -0.95
CA GLU A 61 14.09 13.96 -0.18
C GLU A 61 12.91 14.14 0.80
N GLU A 62 12.77 15.31 1.41
CA GLU A 62 11.76 15.59 2.44
C GLU A 62 10.36 15.87 1.89
N VAL A 63 10.25 16.18 0.60
CA VAL A 63 9.02 16.62 -0.10
C VAL A 63 8.96 16.11 -1.56
N GLY A 64 9.59 14.98 -1.84
CA GLY A 64 9.78 14.48 -3.20
C GLY A 64 8.62 13.62 -3.74
N GLY A 65 7.71 13.19 -2.87
CA GLY A 65 6.47 12.51 -3.27
C GLY A 65 5.26 13.42 -3.18
N THR A 66 4.12 12.94 -3.69
CA THR A 66 2.81 13.62 -3.57
C THR A 66 1.71 12.61 -3.29
N VAL A 67 0.56 13.09 -2.80
CA VAL A 67 -0.69 12.32 -2.79
C VAL A 67 -1.70 13.02 -3.69
N SER A 68 -1.76 12.63 -4.96
CA SER A 68 -2.70 13.21 -5.92
C SER A 68 -4.13 12.90 -5.50
N VAL A 69 -4.99 13.92 -5.52
CA VAL A 69 -6.44 13.76 -5.39
C VAL A 69 -7.04 13.78 -6.79
N ILE A 70 -7.82 12.76 -7.14
CA ILE A 70 -8.44 12.62 -8.46
C ILE A 70 -9.95 12.54 -8.28
N ASP A 71 -10.69 13.37 -9.02
CA ASP A 71 -12.15 13.23 -9.14
C ASP A 71 -12.45 12.15 -10.19
N THR A 72 -13.12 11.08 -9.79
CA THR A 72 -13.37 9.88 -10.62
C THR A 72 -14.52 10.05 -11.62
N GLU A 73 -15.32 11.10 -11.49
CA GLU A 73 -16.36 11.45 -12.46
C GLU A 73 -15.74 12.19 -13.64
N THR A 74 -14.90 13.18 -13.35
CA THR A 74 -14.23 14.02 -14.35
C THR A 74 -12.91 13.43 -14.86
N LEU A 75 -12.34 12.46 -14.12
CA LEU A 75 -11.03 11.85 -14.36
C LEU A 75 -9.88 12.88 -14.33
N GLN A 76 -10.04 13.96 -13.57
CA GLN A 76 -9.05 15.02 -13.44
C GLN A 76 -8.30 14.92 -12.11
N ILE A 77 -6.98 15.11 -12.18
CA ILE A 77 -6.15 15.39 -11.02
C ILE A 77 -6.50 16.78 -10.50
N LEU A 78 -6.56 16.96 -9.19
CA LEU A 78 -6.83 18.22 -8.50
C LEU A 78 -5.52 18.74 -7.86
N PRO A 79 -4.72 19.55 -8.58
CA PRO A 79 -3.41 19.95 -8.10
C PRO A 79 -3.54 20.84 -6.86
N ALA A 80 -4.55 21.70 -6.77
CA ALA A 80 -4.69 22.65 -5.67
C ALA A 80 -4.79 22.01 -4.26
N VAL A 81 -5.13 20.72 -4.19
CA VAL A 81 -5.38 19.97 -2.93
C VAL A 81 -4.52 18.70 -2.81
N THR A 82 -3.47 18.60 -3.64
CA THR A 82 -2.50 17.49 -3.65
C THR A 82 -1.31 17.84 -2.75
N PRO A 83 -1.18 17.27 -1.53
CA PRO A 83 -0.07 17.58 -0.62
C PRO A 83 1.24 16.91 -1.06
N TYR A 84 2.36 17.50 -0.64
CA TYR A 84 3.68 16.86 -0.72
C TYR A 84 3.89 15.90 0.44
N ILE A 85 4.65 14.84 0.19
CA ILE A 85 5.10 13.88 1.21
C ILE A 85 6.60 13.60 1.01
N PRO A 86 7.28 13.04 2.02
CA PRO A 86 8.65 12.56 1.85
C PRO A 86 8.79 11.56 0.69
N SER A 87 10.00 11.49 0.16
CA SER A 87 10.35 10.61 -0.96
C SER A 87 10.08 9.14 -0.65
N PHE A 88 9.87 8.38 -1.73
CA PHE A 88 9.56 6.96 -1.68
C PHE A 88 8.27 6.64 -0.89
N GLY A 89 7.20 7.36 -1.21
CA GLY A 89 5.85 7.04 -0.75
C GLY A 89 5.45 5.61 -1.15
N GLY A 90 4.78 4.91 -0.23
CA GLY A 90 4.32 3.54 -0.36
C GLY A 90 2.80 3.45 -0.46
N TYR A 91 2.18 2.71 0.46
CA TYR A 91 0.74 2.50 0.50
C TYR A 91 0.02 3.65 1.20
N ILE A 92 -1.23 3.89 0.78
CA ILE A 92 -2.19 4.77 1.44
C ILE A 92 -3.41 3.96 1.89
N LYS A 93 -3.94 4.25 3.08
CA LYS A 93 -5.19 3.68 3.58
C LYS A 93 -5.99 4.73 4.35
N LEU A 94 -7.30 4.70 4.16
CA LEU A 94 -8.23 5.50 4.95
C LEU A 94 -8.61 4.76 6.23
N ASN A 95 -8.96 5.51 7.27
CA ASN A 95 -9.64 4.93 8.43
C ASN A 95 -11.11 4.63 8.14
N ARG A 96 -11.78 3.95 9.08
CA ARG A 96 -13.15 3.43 8.91
C ARG A 96 -14.17 4.48 8.50
N ASP A 97 -14.07 5.68 9.04
CA ASP A 97 -15.00 6.80 8.77
C ASP A 97 -14.50 7.72 7.65
N ALA A 98 -13.38 7.37 7.01
CA ALA A 98 -12.72 8.15 5.97
C ALA A 98 -12.43 9.60 6.35
N THR A 99 -12.21 9.87 7.64
CA THR A 99 -11.79 11.19 8.12
C THR A 99 -10.27 11.39 8.01
N ARG A 100 -9.50 10.31 7.79
CA ARG A 100 -8.04 10.33 7.75
C ARG A 100 -7.47 9.40 6.71
N ALA A 101 -6.35 9.82 6.15
CA ALA A 101 -5.49 9.01 5.31
C ALA A 101 -4.12 8.82 5.98
N TYR A 102 -3.66 7.57 5.98
CA TYR A 102 -2.34 7.18 6.44
C TYR A 102 -1.49 6.79 5.24
N VAL A 103 -0.24 7.25 5.18
CA VAL A 103 0.68 6.95 4.06
C VAL A 103 2.03 6.50 4.59
N THR A 104 2.57 5.38 4.12
CA THR A 104 3.94 4.97 4.44
C THR A 104 4.96 5.74 3.59
N THR A 105 6.06 6.17 4.20
CA THR A 105 7.19 6.77 3.46
C THR A 105 8.50 6.11 3.82
N ARG A 106 9.20 5.61 2.81
CA ARG A 106 10.37 4.74 3.01
C ARG A 106 11.63 5.52 3.36
N HIS A 107 11.78 6.74 2.84
CA HIS A 107 12.97 7.55 3.09
C HIS A 107 13.10 7.96 4.57
N ALA A 108 12.02 8.51 5.13
CA ALA A 108 12.01 9.04 6.49
C ALA A 108 11.71 7.99 7.56
N ASN A 109 11.31 6.78 7.15
CA ASN A 109 10.77 5.75 8.04
C ASN A 109 9.60 6.30 8.88
N GLU A 110 8.64 6.92 8.20
CA GLU A 110 7.49 7.58 8.83
C GLU A 110 6.18 7.07 8.24
N VAL A 111 5.13 7.08 9.06
CA VAL A 111 3.75 7.13 8.60
C VAL A 111 3.30 8.59 8.60
N ILE A 112 2.87 9.05 7.44
CA ILE A 112 2.26 10.35 7.26
C ILE A 112 0.78 10.26 7.59
N VAL A 113 0.27 11.24 8.32
CA VAL A 113 -1.14 11.37 8.69
C VAL A 113 -1.70 12.62 8.05
N LEU A 114 -2.74 12.45 7.24
CA LEU A 114 -3.48 13.51 6.57
C LEU A 114 -4.95 13.43 7.00
N ASP A 115 -5.57 14.59 7.16
CA ASP A 115 -7.00 14.69 7.40
C ASP A 115 -7.73 14.77 6.07
N VAL A 116 -8.76 13.95 5.90
CA VAL A 116 -9.66 13.99 4.75
C VAL A 116 -10.68 15.11 4.99
N ALA A 117 -10.74 16.07 4.07
CA ALA A 117 -11.59 17.25 4.20
C ALA A 117 -12.83 17.18 3.31
N GLY A 118 -13.92 17.79 3.79
CA GLY A 118 -15.20 17.81 3.09
C GLY A 118 -15.82 16.42 2.98
N GLN A 119 -16.11 16.00 1.75
CA GLN A 119 -16.60 14.67 1.37
C GLN A 119 -15.49 13.87 0.67
N GLY A 120 -14.22 14.17 0.94
CA GLY A 120 -13.07 13.50 0.30
C GLY A 120 -12.40 14.28 -0.82
N GLN A 121 -12.89 15.48 -1.17
CA GLN A 121 -12.31 16.26 -2.27
C GLN A 121 -10.93 16.85 -1.99
N ALA A 122 -10.41 16.73 -0.77
CA ALA A 122 -9.12 17.29 -0.40
C ALA A 122 -8.48 16.52 0.76
N LEU A 123 -7.15 16.48 0.75
CA LEU A 123 -6.33 16.08 1.88
C LEU A 123 -5.75 17.33 2.53
N SER A 124 -5.87 17.43 3.84
CA SER A 124 -5.46 18.58 4.61
C SER A 124 -4.53 18.19 5.75
N CYS A 125 -3.79 19.17 6.26
CA CYS A 125 -2.95 18.99 7.43
C CYS A 125 -2.82 20.32 8.19
N LEU A 126 -2.08 20.30 9.30
CA LEU A 126 -1.87 21.50 10.10
C LEU A 126 -0.80 22.41 9.49
N THR A 127 -1.07 23.71 9.50
CA THR A 127 -0.09 24.76 9.22
C THR A 127 0.78 25.03 10.46
N PRO A 128 1.91 25.78 10.34
CA PRO A 128 2.67 26.22 11.51
C PRO A 128 1.83 26.95 12.57
N GLY A 129 0.76 27.64 12.15
CA GLY A 129 -0.16 28.34 13.04
C GLY A 129 -1.25 27.46 13.65
N GLY A 130 -1.22 26.14 13.44
CA GLY A 130 -2.22 25.21 13.96
C GLY A 130 -3.57 25.22 13.22
N VAL A 131 -3.68 25.93 12.10
CA VAL A 131 -4.88 25.96 11.27
C VAL A 131 -4.82 24.85 10.24
N ARG A 132 -5.94 24.17 9.98
CA ARG A 132 -6.04 23.15 8.92
C ARG A 132 -6.01 23.81 7.55
N SER A 133 -5.18 23.27 6.65
CA SER A 133 -5.03 23.76 5.28
C SER A 133 -4.93 22.58 4.31
N SER A 134 -5.61 22.69 3.17
CA SER A 134 -5.39 21.81 2.01
C SER A 134 -4.42 22.46 1.00
N ASP A 135 -3.93 23.67 1.30
CA ASP A 135 -2.92 24.30 0.48
C ASP A 135 -1.57 23.57 0.71
N PRO A 136 -1.04 22.91 -0.33
CA PRO A 136 0.22 22.16 -0.30
C PRO A 136 1.43 22.94 0.23
N ASP A 137 1.48 24.26 -0.01
CA ASP A 137 2.66 25.07 0.24
C ASP A 137 2.73 25.49 1.72
N THR A 138 1.59 25.44 2.40
CA THR A 138 1.45 25.73 3.83
C THR A 138 1.20 24.48 4.66
N CYS A 139 0.82 23.36 4.03
CA CYS A 139 0.52 22.09 4.67
C CYS A 139 1.80 21.43 5.22
N ARG A 140 1.91 21.34 6.55
CA ARG A 140 2.89 20.48 7.23
C ARG A 140 2.26 19.14 7.58
N VAL A 141 2.60 18.13 6.78
CA VAL A 141 2.08 16.79 6.98
C VAL A 141 2.42 16.25 8.38
N GLY A 142 1.44 15.65 9.03
CA GLY A 142 1.64 14.99 10.32
C GLY A 142 2.50 13.75 10.15
N ARG A 143 3.41 13.49 11.08
CA ARG A 143 4.40 12.40 10.98
C ARG A 143 4.38 11.55 12.23
N VAL A 144 4.43 10.24 12.07
CA VAL A 144 4.66 9.29 13.15
C VAL A 144 5.79 8.33 12.78
N PRO A 145 6.85 8.23 13.60
CA PRO A 145 7.06 8.96 14.85
C PRO A 145 7.49 10.41 14.62
N ASP A 146 7.15 11.31 15.55
CA ASP A 146 7.73 12.66 15.61
C ASP A 146 9.05 12.58 16.41
N VAL A 147 10.16 13.00 15.82
CA VAL A 147 11.49 12.41 16.06
C VAL A 147 12.18 12.83 17.39
N GLN A 148 11.48 13.44 18.35
CA GLN A 148 12.09 13.80 19.64
C GLN A 148 11.81 12.78 20.75
N GLY A 149 12.73 11.83 20.94
CA GLY A 149 12.75 10.91 22.09
C GLY A 149 11.64 9.83 22.10
N GLY A 150 10.82 9.76 21.05
CA GLY A 150 9.75 8.79 20.88
C GLY A 150 10.19 7.43 20.32
N ALA A 151 9.26 6.47 20.28
CA ALA A 151 9.48 5.16 19.64
C ALA A 151 9.79 5.33 18.15
N VAL A 152 10.82 4.64 17.64
CA VAL A 152 11.24 4.76 16.23
C VAL A 152 10.54 3.70 15.39
N LEU A 153 9.94 4.11 14.27
CA LEU A 153 9.38 3.18 13.28
C LEU A 153 10.52 2.46 12.54
N GLY A 154 10.34 1.16 12.31
CA GLY A 154 11.32 0.35 11.60
C GLY A 154 11.68 0.88 10.22
N SER A 155 12.88 0.54 9.74
CA SER A 155 13.34 0.98 8.43
C SER A 155 12.48 0.43 7.28
N ASP A 156 12.39 1.20 6.20
CA ASP A 156 11.74 0.81 4.95
C ASP A 156 10.26 0.39 5.12
N PRO A 157 9.41 1.21 5.81
CA PRO A 157 7.98 0.92 5.94
C PRO A 157 7.29 0.94 4.58
N PHE A 158 6.40 -0.02 4.32
CA PHE A 158 5.83 -0.18 2.99
C PHE A 158 4.35 -0.57 3.01
N GLY A 159 4.03 -1.83 3.33
CA GLY A 159 2.65 -2.28 3.45
C GLY A 159 1.96 -1.60 4.62
N LEU A 160 0.70 -1.23 4.42
CA LEU A 160 -0.10 -0.47 5.37
C LEU A 160 -1.53 -1.00 5.42
N GLU A 161 -2.06 -1.24 6.62
CA GLU A 161 -3.48 -1.54 6.81
C GLU A 161 -4.00 -0.89 8.10
N VAL A 162 -5.24 -0.38 8.06
CA VAL A 162 -5.87 0.29 9.19
C VAL A 162 -6.99 -0.58 9.74
N ALA A 163 -6.92 -0.90 11.02
CA ALA A 163 -8.04 -1.41 11.79
C ALA A 163 -8.57 -0.30 12.70
N THR A 164 -9.84 -0.35 13.06
CA THR A 164 -10.42 0.60 14.02
C THR A 164 -11.07 -0.17 15.17
N ILE A 165 -10.75 0.22 16.40
CA ILE A 165 -11.44 -0.25 17.61
C ILE A 165 -12.32 0.85 18.18
N THR A 166 -13.29 0.48 19.00
CA THR A 166 -14.15 1.42 19.71
C THR A 166 -13.83 1.38 21.20
N ARG A 167 -13.51 2.53 21.78
CA ARG A 167 -13.37 2.71 23.24
C ARG A 167 -14.64 3.34 23.78
N THR A 168 -15.16 2.77 24.87
CA THR A 168 -16.27 3.39 25.61
C THR A 168 -15.69 4.27 26.70
N GLU A 169 -16.00 5.55 26.66
CA GLU A 169 -15.57 6.54 27.63
C GLU A 169 -16.37 6.43 28.95
N ALA A 170 -15.87 7.06 30.01
CA ALA A 170 -16.50 7.02 31.32
C ALA A 170 -17.93 7.61 31.34
N ASN A 171 -18.24 8.51 30.42
CA ASN A 171 -19.57 9.11 30.25
C ASN A 171 -20.51 8.27 29.35
N GLY A 172 -20.03 7.14 28.82
CA GLY A 172 -20.78 6.27 27.89
C GLY A 172 -20.58 6.58 26.42
N ASP A 173 -19.86 7.66 26.07
CA ASP A 173 -19.58 8.00 24.67
C ASP A 173 -18.65 6.98 24.03
N GLN A 174 -18.75 6.82 22.71
CA GLN A 174 -17.90 5.94 21.94
C GLN A 174 -16.89 6.74 21.11
N THR A 175 -15.62 6.43 21.31
CA THR A 175 -14.51 7.02 20.56
C THR A 175 -13.89 5.96 19.66
N LEU A 176 -13.63 6.30 18.39
CA LEU A 176 -12.90 5.44 17.47
C LEU A 176 -11.39 5.63 17.66
N ILE A 177 -10.66 4.52 17.65
CA ILE A 177 -9.20 4.51 17.70
C ILE A 177 -8.67 3.74 16.51
N ASP A 178 -7.86 4.42 15.71
CA ASP A 178 -7.21 3.82 14.56
C ASP A 178 -5.95 3.08 14.99
N LEU A 179 -5.82 1.84 14.51
CA LEU A 179 -4.68 0.97 14.63
C LEU A 179 -4.05 0.81 13.24
N VAL A 180 -2.95 1.50 13.04
CA VAL A 180 -2.21 1.51 11.78
C VAL A 180 -1.12 0.45 11.85
N ASN A 181 -1.30 -0.62 11.09
CA ASN A 181 -0.37 -1.75 11.03
C ASN A 181 0.54 -1.59 9.81
N VAL A 182 1.85 -1.76 10.03
CA VAL A 182 2.89 -1.47 9.04
C VAL A 182 3.81 -2.69 8.89
N SER A 183 4.10 -3.05 7.64
CA SER A 183 5.15 -4.01 7.30
C SER A 183 6.39 -3.31 6.76
N HIS A 184 7.55 -3.94 6.95
CA HIS A 184 8.86 -3.37 6.62
C HIS A 184 9.60 -4.23 5.59
N LEU A 185 9.95 -3.64 4.44
CA LEU A 185 10.54 -4.36 3.31
C LEU A 185 11.95 -4.88 3.55
N ARG A 186 12.76 -4.10 4.29
CA ARG A 186 14.12 -4.47 4.69
C ARG A 186 14.22 -4.87 6.16
N GLY A 187 13.10 -4.76 6.89
CA GLY A 187 13.03 -5.07 8.31
C GLY A 187 12.64 -6.52 8.60
N SER A 188 12.83 -6.92 9.86
CA SER A 188 12.37 -8.19 10.43
C SER A 188 11.34 -7.96 11.52
N GLN A 189 10.48 -6.95 11.32
CA GLN A 189 9.44 -6.59 12.27
C GLN A 189 8.16 -6.16 11.57
N VAL A 190 7.07 -6.21 12.32
CA VAL A 190 5.82 -5.50 12.06
C VAL A 190 5.63 -4.46 13.15
N THR A 191 4.95 -3.37 12.82
CA THR A 191 4.65 -2.30 13.76
C THR A 191 3.15 -2.02 13.76
N THR A 192 2.59 -1.78 14.94
CA THR A 192 1.23 -1.23 15.10
C THR A 192 1.35 0.10 15.83
N ILE A 193 0.71 1.12 15.27
CA ILE A 193 0.58 2.46 15.83
C ILE A 193 -0.90 2.66 16.18
N ALA A 194 -1.21 2.99 17.43
CA ALA A 194 -2.54 3.45 17.80
C ALA A 194 -2.58 4.97 17.92
N PHE A 195 -3.72 5.55 17.54
CA PHE A 195 -4.00 6.98 17.66
C PHE A 195 -5.17 7.23 18.64
N PRO A 196 -4.93 7.20 19.96
CA PRO A 196 -5.94 7.57 20.95
C PRO A 196 -6.48 8.98 20.66
N ASN A 197 -7.82 9.15 20.72
CA ASN A 197 -8.52 10.40 20.40
C ASN A 197 -8.25 10.92 18.97
N GLY A 198 -7.62 10.10 18.13
CA GLY A 198 -7.09 10.55 16.86
C GLY A 198 -5.91 11.53 16.97
N GLU A 199 -5.30 11.78 18.11
CA GLU A 199 -4.22 12.77 18.16
C GLU A 199 -2.87 12.15 17.79
N ILE A 200 -2.12 12.80 16.89
CA ILE A 200 -0.77 12.37 16.52
C ILE A 200 0.15 12.38 17.75
N GLY A 201 0.05 13.41 18.59
CA GLY A 201 0.84 13.54 19.82
C GLY A 201 0.51 12.48 20.88
N ALA A 202 -0.66 11.84 20.80
CA ALA A 202 -1.06 10.74 21.67
C ALA A 202 -0.69 9.37 21.09
N ALA A 203 -0.09 9.33 19.89
CA ALA A 203 0.18 8.08 19.21
C ALA A 203 1.09 7.17 20.06
N SER A 204 0.74 5.89 20.10
CA SER A 204 1.52 4.86 20.78
C SER A 204 1.92 3.79 19.78
N MET A 205 3.10 3.22 19.94
CA MET A 205 3.67 2.30 18.97
C MET A 205 4.30 1.10 19.66
N ARG A 206 4.11 -0.08 19.05
CA ARG A 206 4.86 -1.30 19.38
C ARG A 206 5.28 -2.01 18.12
N SER A 207 6.35 -2.78 18.23
CA SER A 207 6.81 -3.67 17.17
C SER A 207 6.90 -5.10 17.68
N ALA A 208 6.70 -6.06 16.79
CA ALA A 208 6.95 -7.47 17.04
C ALA A 208 7.83 -8.07 15.95
N ALA A 209 8.60 -9.09 16.32
CA ALA A 209 9.46 -9.80 15.39
C ALA A 209 8.64 -10.48 14.27
N LEU A 210 9.09 -10.30 13.05
CA LEU A 210 8.59 -10.90 11.82
C LEU A 210 9.76 -11.60 11.11
N VAL A 211 9.46 -12.64 10.33
CA VAL A 211 10.44 -13.20 9.40
C VAL A 211 10.69 -12.19 8.27
N ALA A 212 11.95 -11.86 8.00
CA ALA A 212 12.38 -10.68 7.24
C ALA A 212 11.60 -10.38 5.94
N GLY A 213 11.40 -9.08 5.68
CA GLY A 213 10.98 -8.55 4.39
C GLY A 213 9.47 -8.51 4.16
N GLY A 214 8.70 -8.00 5.12
CA GLY A 214 7.24 -7.86 5.01
C GLY A 214 6.85 -6.90 3.88
N ASN A 215 6.19 -7.43 2.85
CA ASN A 215 5.75 -6.68 1.67
C ASN A 215 4.33 -6.16 1.81
N GLN A 216 3.39 -7.05 2.13
CA GLN A 216 1.98 -6.73 2.17
C GLN A 216 1.37 -7.19 3.49
N ILE A 217 0.39 -6.41 3.93
CA ILE A 217 -0.33 -6.59 5.17
C ILE A 217 -1.82 -6.45 4.91
N ALA A 218 -2.64 -7.28 5.56
CA ALA A 218 -4.08 -7.06 5.60
C ALA A 218 -4.66 -7.48 6.94
N VAL A 219 -5.73 -6.80 7.36
CA VAL A 219 -6.51 -7.11 8.54
C VAL A 219 -7.63 -8.05 8.13
N ARG A 220 -7.82 -9.13 8.89
CA ARG A 220 -8.91 -10.07 8.65
C ARG A 220 -10.24 -9.39 8.98
N PRO A 221 -11.22 -9.36 8.06
CA PRO A 221 -12.55 -8.81 8.33
C PRO A 221 -13.17 -9.40 9.60
N GLY A 222 -13.72 -8.53 10.46
CA GLY A 222 -14.37 -8.91 11.70
C GLY A 222 -13.43 -9.29 12.86
N SER A 223 -12.11 -9.14 12.71
CA SER A 223 -11.16 -9.30 13.81
C SER A 223 -10.07 -8.23 13.81
N LEU A 224 -9.19 -8.27 14.81
CA LEU A 224 -7.96 -7.47 14.87
C LEU A 224 -6.73 -8.23 14.38
N ASP A 225 -6.92 -9.46 13.90
CA ASP A 225 -5.80 -10.25 13.41
C ASP A 225 -5.34 -9.67 12.06
N PHE A 226 -4.07 -9.29 11.98
CA PHE A 226 -3.46 -8.86 10.73
C PHE A 226 -2.41 -9.86 10.27
N TYR A 227 -2.30 -10.00 8.96
CA TYR A 227 -1.51 -11.00 8.27
C TYR A 227 -0.47 -10.30 7.44
N VAL A 228 0.77 -10.76 7.51
CA VAL A 228 1.89 -10.19 6.77
C VAL A 228 2.57 -11.27 5.96
N ALA A 229 2.74 -10.98 4.67
CA ALA A 229 3.49 -11.82 3.74
C ALA A 229 4.75 -11.10 3.28
N GLY A 230 5.85 -11.84 3.12
CA GLY A 230 7.17 -11.28 2.88
C GLY A 230 7.88 -11.78 1.63
N ARG A 231 8.85 -10.98 1.15
CA ARG A 231 9.64 -11.28 -0.06
C ARG A 231 10.70 -12.35 0.15
N SER A 232 11.18 -12.48 1.38
CA SER A 232 12.35 -13.28 1.74
C SER A 232 12.00 -14.52 2.56
N THR A 233 10.72 -14.91 2.56
CA THR A 233 10.18 -15.99 3.38
C THR A 233 9.19 -16.81 2.58
N ASN A 234 8.86 -17.99 3.08
CA ASN A 234 7.81 -18.87 2.58
C ASN A 234 6.61 -18.90 3.54
N GLN A 235 6.40 -17.82 4.28
CA GLN A 235 5.38 -17.79 5.31
C GLN A 235 4.52 -16.53 5.24
N VAL A 236 3.23 -16.72 5.49
CA VAL A 236 2.35 -15.67 5.98
C VAL A 236 2.35 -15.76 7.49
N VAL A 237 2.72 -14.69 8.17
CA VAL A 237 2.72 -14.63 9.64
C VAL A 237 1.57 -13.75 10.08
N TYR A 238 0.83 -14.15 11.10
CA TYR A 238 -0.30 -13.36 11.59
C TYR A 238 -0.18 -13.02 13.07
N PHE A 239 -0.68 -11.84 13.39
CA PHE A 239 -0.48 -11.16 14.65
C PHE A 239 -1.79 -10.55 15.12
N GLN A 240 -1.85 -10.25 16.42
CA GLN A 240 -2.94 -9.49 17.00
C GLN A 240 -2.37 -8.37 17.87
N PRO A 241 -2.78 -7.11 17.67
CA PRO A 241 -2.41 -6.02 18.56
C PRO A 241 -3.19 -6.11 19.87
N TYR A 242 -2.54 -5.81 20.98
CA TYR A 242 -3.16 -5.64 22.28
C TYR A 242 -3.18 -4.16 22.65
N VAL A 243 -4.38 -3.64 22.86
CA VAL A 243 -4.63 -2.22 23.14
C VAL A 243 -5.23 -2.10 24.53
N ASN A 244 -4.64 -1.24 25.35
CA ASN A 244 -5.08 -1.04 26.72
C ASN A 244 -6.33 -0.15 26.80
N PRO A 245 -6.97 -0.01 27.98
CA PRO A 245 -8.15 0.84 28.14
C PRO A 245 -7.93 2.32 27.77
N ALA A 246 -6.69 2.83 27.83
CA ALA A 246 -6.36 4.18 27.39
C ALA A 246 -6.27 4.31 25.85
N GLY A 247 -6.43 3.22 25.11
CA GLY A 247 -6.34 3.20 23.65
C GLY A 247 -4.91 3.06 23.11
N GLN A 248 -3.95 2.75 23.98
CA GLN A 248 -2.54 2.62 23.60
C GLN A 248 -2.18 1.17 23.27
N VAL A 249 -1.37 0.96 22.24
CA VAL A 249 -0.85 -0.38 21.91
C VAL A 249 0.24 -0.74 22.91
N GLU A 250 0.05 -1.83 23.64
CA GLU A 250 1.01 -2.31 24.64
C GLU A 250 1.86 -3.48 24.14
N ALA A 251 1.29 -4.31 23.26
CA ALA A 251 1.97 -5.45 22.66
C ALA A 251 1.40 -5.82 21.29
N ILE A 252 2.19 -6.59 20.53
CA ILE A 252 1.73 -7.29 19.34
C ILE A 252 2.07 -8.76 19.54
N VAL A 253 1.05 -9.61 19.52
CA VAL A 253 1.19 -11.04 19.78
C VAL A 253 1.25 -11.78 18.45
N ARG A 254 2.35 -12.50 18.18
CA ARG A 254 2.42 -13.44 17.05
C ARG A 254 1.51 -14.63 17.34
N ARG A 255 0.47 -14.80 16.52
CA ARG A 255 -0.56 -15.83 16.70
C ARG A 255 -0.22 -17.13 15.97
N GLY A 256 0.54 -17.05 14.88
CA GLY A 256 1.01 -18.22 14.14
C GLY A 256 1.64 -17.86 12.81
N ALA A 257 1.91 -18.87 11.99
CA ALA A 257 2.35 -18.71 10.61
C ALA A 257 1.84 -19.85 9.74
N ILE A 258 1.68 -19.55 8.45
CA ILE A 258 1.20 -20.44 7.41
C ILE A 258 2.34 -20.60 6.40
N ALA A 259 2.86 -21.82 6.25
CA ALA A 259 3.83 -22.13 5.20
C ALA A 259 3.10 -22.24 3.85
N LEU A 260 3.57 -21.52 2.83
CA LEU A 260 2.89 -21.44 1.52
C LEU A 260 3.28 -22.59 0.59
N SER A 261 4.52 -23.05 0.67
CA SER A 261 5.05 -24.16 -0.14
C SER A 261 5.87 -25.11 0.71
N ASN A 262 5.96 -26.38 0.33
CA ASN A 262 6.97 -27.27 0.88
C ASN A 262 8.26 -27.12 0.06
N GLY A 263 9.42 -27.05 0.72
CA GLY A 263 10.74 -27.08 0.06
C GLY A 263 11.20 -25.80 -0.65
N ILE A 264 10.45 -24.70 -0.57
CA ILE A 264 10.91 -23.36 -1.02
C ILE A 264 11.14 -22.50 0.22
N GLU A 265 12.34 -21.91 0.35
CA GLU A 265 12.66 -21.06 1.50
C GLU A 265 12.06 -19.65 1.38
N ALA A 266 12.03 -19.09 0.16
CA ALA A 266 11.54 -17.74 -0.12
C ALA A 266 10.67 -17.69 -1.39
N VAL A 267 9.37 -17.46 -1.22
CA VAL A 267 8.39 -17.49 -2.34
C VAL A 267 8.15 -16.11 -2.98
N ASP A 268 8.79 -15.06 -2.47
CA ASP A 268 8.56 -13.67 -2.88
C ASP A 268 7.06 -13.31 -2.89
N ALA A 269 6.41 -13.37 -1.72
CA ALA A 269 5.00 -13.02 -1.59
C ALA A 269 4.79 -11.50 -1.73
N ARG A 270 3.79 -11.11 -2.53
CA ARG A 270 3.56 -9.73 -2.95
C ARG A 270 2.17 -9.21 -2.63
N GLY A 271 1.13 -9.88 -3.11
CA GLY A 271 -0.25 -9.49 -2.85
C GLY A 271 -0.86 -10.36 -1.75
N LEU A 272 -1.72 -9.76 -0.95
CA LEU A 272 -2.43 -10.42 0.14
C LEU A 272 -3.79 -9.73 0.34
N ALA A 273 -4.88 -10.49 0.25
CA ALA A 273 -6.24 -9.98 0.44
C ALA A 273 -7.17 -11.00 1.05
N PHE A 274 -8.15 -10.52 1.83
CA PHE A 274 -9.23 -11.34 2.35
C PHE A 274 -10.46 -11.26 1.45
N GLY A 275 -11.17 -12.38 1.33
CA GLY A 275 -12.58 -12.34 0.90
C GLY A 275 -13.44 -11.64 1.95
N GLN A 276 -14.60 -11.11 1.55
CA GLN A 276 -15.44 -10.24 2.40
C GLN A 276 -15.80 -10.86 3.76
N SER A 277 -16.03 -12.18 3.79
CA SER A 277 -16.35 -12.92 5.02
C SER A 277 -15.17 -13.13 5.97
N GLY A 278 -13.93 -12.84 5.55
CA GLY A 278 -12.71 -13.16 6.29
C GLY A 278 -12.43 -14.66 6.43
N ARG A 279 -13.14 -15.53 5.69
CA ARG A 279 -12.96 -16.99 5.70
C ARG A 279 -12.00 -17.51 4.65
N ARG A 280 -11.60 -16.64 3.71
CA ARG A 280 -10.60 -16.92 2.68
C ARG A 280 -9.55 -15.83 2.67
N LEU A 281 -8.30 -16.24 2.57
CA LEU A 281 -7.14 -15.40 2.36
C LEU A 281 -6.47 -15.80 1.05
N TYR A 282 -6.20 -14.81 0.21
CA TYR A 282 -5.55 -14.96 -1.08
C TYR A 282 -4.15 -14.39 -0.99
N VAL A 283 -3.15 -15.14 -1.45
CA VAL A 283 -1.75 -14.72 -1.41
C VAL A 283 -1.10 -14.97 -2.75
N ALA A 284 -0.63 -13.90 -3.39
CA ALA A 284 0.10 -14.00 -4.65
C ALA A 284 1.62 -14.01 -4.41
N THR A 285 2.30 -14.93 -5.06
CA THR A 285 3.75 -15.15 -4.96
C THR A 285 4.42 -14.99 -6.32
N ARG A 286 5.74 -14.79 -6.33
CA ARG A 286 6.55 -14.71 -7.57
C ARG A 286 7.54 -15.87 -7.74
N ARG A 287 7.62 -16.76 -6.76
CA ARG A 287 8.49 -17.94 -6.80
C ARG A 287 7.81 -19.16 -6.16
N PRO A 288 7.03 -19.94 -6.94
CA PRO A 288 6.58 -19.68 -8.32
C PRO A 288 5.52 -18.56 -8.40
N ASN A 289 5.14 -18.14 -9.62
CA ASN A 289 4.00 -17.26 -9.82
C ASN A 289 2.71 -18.03 -9.55
N THR A 290 2.13 -17.87 -8.36
CA THR A 290 0.92 -18.58 -7.96
C THR A 290 0.02 -17.73 -7.08
N LEU A 291 -1.28 -17.99 -7.14
CA LEU A 291 -2.27 -17.57 -6.16
C LEU A 291 -2.56 -18.73 -5.21
N HIS A 292 -2.22 -18.58 -3.94
CA HIS A 292 -2.64 -19.49 -2.88
C HIS A 292 -4.00 -19.06 -2.35
N VAL A 293 -4.95 -19.99 -2.29
CA VAL A 293 -6.25 -19.79 -1.64
C VAL A 293 -6.24 -20.53 -0.31
N ILE A 294 -6.37 -19.78 0.78
CA ILE A 294 -6.26 -20.29 2.14
C ILE A 294 -7.62 -20.16 2.83
N ALA A 295 -8.22 -21.30 3.20
CA ALA A 295 -9.41 -21.32 4.03
C ALA A 295 -9.06 -21.07 5.50
N ILE A 296 -9.92 -20.34 6.20
CA ILE A 296 -9.76 -19.99 7.62
C ILE A 296 -11.01 -20.40 8.37
N ASP A 297 -10.82 -21.31 9.33
CA ASP A 297 -11.89 -21.70 10.25
C ASP A 297 -12.24 -20.53 11.19
N PRO A 298 -13.49 -20.05 11.20
CA PRO A 298 -13.88 -18.91 12.02
C PRO A 298 -13.83 -19.19 13.54
N ASN A 299 -13.88 -20.45 13.96
CA ASN A 299 -14.00 -20.83 15.37
C ASN A 299 -12.65 -20.99 16.07
N ASN A 300 -11.64 -21.45 15.34
CA ASN A 300 -10.32 -21.78 15.90
C ASN A 300 -9.14 -21.15 15.14
N ALA A 301 -9.43 -20.38 14.07
CA ALA A 301 -8.42 -19.75 13.22
C ALA A 301 -7.41 -20.74 12.61
N ARG A 302 -7.81 -22.00 12.35
CA ARG A 302 -7.01 -22.95 11.57
C ARG A 302 -6.98 -22.54 10.10
N HIS A 303 -5.79 -22.57 9.51
CA HIS A 303 -5.55 -22.28 8.10
C HIS A 303 -5.32 -23.56 7.31
N GLU A 304 -5.87 -23.60 6.10
CA GLU A 304 -5.67 -24.68 5.15
C GLU A 304 -5.53 -24.12 3.74
N ILE A 305 -4.45 -24.47 3.03
CA ILE A 305 -4.32 -24.15 1.60
C ILE A 305 -5.25 -25.08 0.85
N VAL A 306 -6.35 -24.55 0.33
CA VAL A 306 -7.38 -25.32 -0.37
C VAL A 306 -7.22 -25.29 -1.89
N SER A 307 -6.46 -24.34 -2.42
CA SER A 307 -6.10 -24.28 -3.84
C SER A 307 -4.79 -23.54 -4.05
N THR A 308 -4.05 -23.92 -5.11
CA THR A 308 -2.89 -23.20 -5.62
C THR A 308 -3.05 -23.08 -7.13
N ILE A 309 -3.20 -21.85 -7.62
CA ILE A 309 -3.53 -21.56 -9.01
C ILE A 309 -2.31 -20.91 -9.65
N SER A 310 -1.89 -21.41 -10.82
CA SER A 310 -0.77 -20.82 -11.56
C SER A 310 -1.16 -19.46 -12.13
N LEU A 311 -0.23 -18.51 -12.07
CA LEU A 311 -0.38 -17.15 -12.58
C LEU A 311 0.70 -16.84 -13.62
N GLY A 312 0.48 -15.74 -14.34
CA GLY A 312 1.41 -15.11 -15.27
C GLY A 312 2.54 -14.32 -14.60
N GLY A 313 3.13 -13.40 -15.35
CA GLY A 313 4.41 -12.74 -15.08
C GLY A 313 4.38 -11.72 -13.95
N ARG A 314 4.89 -12.15 -12.80
CA ARG A 314 5.22 -11.36 -11.60
C ARG A 314 4.00 -10.67 -10.96
N PRO A 315 3.14 -11.43 -10.28
CA PRO A 315 2.04 -10.89 -9.49
C PRO A 315 2.48 -9.77 -8.52
N SER A 316 1.74 -8.65 -8.43
CA SER A 316 2.04 -7.55 -7.50
C SER A 316 1.02 -7.40 -6.39
N ASP A 317 -0.25 -7.26 -6.75
CA ASP A 317 -1.35 -7.01 -5.83
C ASP A 317 -2.49 -7.99 -6.08
N VAL A 318 -3.34 -8.16 -5.08
CA VAL A 318 -4.51 -9.05 -5.12
C VAL A 318 -5.70 -8.27 -4.58
N VAL A 319 -6.78 -8.21 -5.33
CA VAL A 319 -8.04 -7.60 -4.89
C VAL A 319 -9.17 -8.60 -5.08
N VAL A 320 -10.06 -8.68 -4.09
CA VAL A 320 -11.26 -9.50 -4.16
C VAL A 320 -12.46 -8.59 -4.37
N HIS A 321 -13.25 -8.89 -5.39
CA HIS A 321 -14.58 -8.35 -5.58
C HIS A 321 -15.59 -9.44 -5.25
N SER A 322 -16.66 -9.07 -4.55
CA SER A 322 -17.78 -9.96 -4.28
C SER A 322 -19.05 -9.29 -4.78
N ASP A 323 -19.84 -10.02 -5.56
CA ASP A 323 -21.17 -9.55 -5.96
C ASP A 323 -22.17 -9.65 -4.79
N ALA A 324 -23.41 -9.20 -5.01
CA ALA A 324 -24.46 -9.28 -4.00
C ALA A 324 -24.81 -10.71 -3.54
N ASN A 325 -24.50 -11.72 -4.35
CA ASN A 325 -24.75 -13.13 -4.04
C ASN A 325 -23.59 -13.74 -3.22
N GLY A 326 -22.48 -13.00 -3.08
CA GLY A 326 -21.26 -13.45 -2.43
C GLY A 326 -20.35 -14.28 -3.32
N ASP A 327 -20.58 -14.28 -4.63
CA ASP A 327 -19.65 -14.87 -5.59
C ASP A 327 -18.42 -13.97 -5.72
N GLU A 328 -17.24 -14.58 -5.61
CA GLU A 328 -15.96 -13.86 -5.55
C GLU A 328 -15.24 -13.95 -6.90
N LEU A 329 -14.75 -12.82 -7.38
CA LEU A 329 -13.68 -12.77 -8.39
C LEU A 329 -12.42 -12.19 -7.75
N VAL A 330 -11.28 -12.80 -8.04
CA VAL A 330 -9.97 -12.36 -7.58
C VAL A 330 -9.20 -11.75 -8.74
N TYR A 331 -8.79 -10.50 -8.59
CA TYR A 331 -8.04 -9.75 -9.59
C TYR A 331 -6.58 -9.65 -9.14
N VAL A 332 -5.66 -10.08 -9.99
CA VAL A 332 -4.23 -10.10 -9.68
C VAL A 332 -3.45 -9.31 -10.73
N THR A 333 -2.72 -8.28 -10.30
CA THR A 333 -1.93 -7.44 -11.21
C THR A 333 -0.63 -8.15 -11.63
N GLY A 334 -0.42 -8.33 -12.93
CA GLY A 334 0.79 -8.93 -13.51
C GLY A 334 1.79 -7.85 -13.95
N TYR A 335 2.76 -7.53 -13.09
CA TYR A 335 3.63 -6.35 -13.28
C TYR A 335 4.40 -6.34 -14.60
N ASN A 336 4.97 -7.49 -14.99
CA ASN A 336 5.80 -7.55 -16.19
C ASN A 336 4.96 -7.71 -17.45
N ASP A 337 3.80 -8.33 -17.33
CA ASP A 337 2.97 -8.70 -18.46
C ASP A 337 2.02 -7.56 -18.87
N GLY A 338 1.82 -6.58 -17.98
CA GLY A 338 0.98 -5.43 -18.25
C GLY A 338 -0.52 -5.76 -18.25
N ILE A 339 -0.89 -6.76 -17.46
CA ILE A 339 -2.25 -7.32 -17.40
C ILE A 339 -2.78 -7.37 -15.97
N ILE A 340 -4.08 -7.63 -15.87
CA ILE A 340 -4.73 -8.15 -14.67
C ILE A 340 -5.30 -9.53 -14.99
N GLU A 341 -4.92 -10.53 -14.21
CA GLU A 341 -5.49 -11.87 -14.27
C GLU A 341 -6.74 -11.92 -13.41
N VAL A 342 -7.86 -12.42 -13.96
CA VAL A 342 -9.14 -12.56 -13.26
C VAL A 342 -9.40 -14.03 -12.97
N ILE A 343 -9.56 -14.38 -11.70
CA ILE A 343 -9.63 -15.75 -11.21
C ILE A 343 -10.98 -15.98 -10.54
N ASP A 344 -11.65 -17.07 -10.90
CA ASP A 344 -12.72 -17.66 -10.09
C ASP A 344 -12.07 -18.59 -9.06
N PRO A 345 -12.04 -18.21 -7.76
CA PRO A 345 -11.37 -18.98 -6.73
C PRO A 345 -12.16 -20.24 -6.31
N ARG A 346 -13.45 -20.33 -6.66
CA ARG A 346 -14.29 -21.50 -6.38
C ARG A 346 -14.07 -22.57 -7.45
N ALA A 347 -14.01 -22.18 -8.71
CA ALA A 347 -13.65 -23.08 -9.81
C ALA A 347 -12.14 -23.38 -9.86
N GLY A 348 -11.31 -22.50 -9.29
CA GLY A 348 -9.86 -22.65 -9.24
C GLY A 348 -9.17 -22.38 -10.57
N VAL A 349 -9.75 -21.51 -11.41
CA VAL A 349 -9.29 -21.24 -12.78
C VAL A 349 -9.22 -19.75 -13.09
N LEU A 350 -8.30 -19.39 -13.99
CA LEU A 350 -8.31 -18.10 -14.66
C LEU A 350 -9.54 -18.03 -15.57
N VAL A 351 -10.37 -17.00 -15.40
CA VAL A 351 -11.59 -16.79 -16.19
C VAL A 351 -11.45 -15.65 -17.20
N ASP A 352 -10.52 -14.70 -16.97
CA ASP A 352 -10.24 -13.64 -17.92
C ASP A 352 -8.86 -13.00 -17.72
N THR A 353 -8.45 -12.14 -18.66
CA THR A 353 -7.25 -11.31 -18.59
C THR A 353 -7.49 -9.92 -19.18
N ILE A 354 -7.21 -8.88 -18.40
CA ILE A 354 -7.43 -7.48 -18.78
C ILE A 354 -6.10 -6.83 -19.14
N ALA A 355 -5.93 -6.36 -20.37
CA ALA A 355 -4.75 -5.59 -20.76
C ALA A 355 -4.83 -4.16 -20.22
N VAL A 356 -3.88 -3.74 -19.39
CA VAL A 356 -3.92 -2.44 -18.69
C VAL A 356 -2.77 -1.48 -19.03
N GLY A 357 -1.66 -2.02 -19.54
CA GLY A 357 -0.47 -1.25 -19.89
C GLY A 357 0.70 -1.53 -18.96
N SER A 358 1.71 -0.67 -18.96
CA SER A 358 3.01 -1.01 -18.38
C SER A 358 3.02 -0.99 -16.85
N SER A 359 3.54 -2.07 -16.25
CA SER A 359 3.84 -2.14 -14.81
C SER A 359 2.64 -1.86 -13.89
N PRO A 360 1.51 -2.59 -14.03
CA PRO A 360 0.41 -2.48 -13.09
C PRO A 360 0.87 -2.92 -11.70
N TYR A 361 0.54 -2.10 -10.70
CA TYR A 361 0.99 -2.31 -9.33
C TYR A 361 -0.19 -2.56 -8.39
N GLN A 362 -0.78 -1.52 -7.81
CA GLN A 362 -1.91 -1.65 -6.90
C GLN A 362 -3.23 -1.48 -7.66
N LEU A 363 -4.25 -2.24 -7.27
CA LEU A 363 -5.62 -2.12 -7.78
C LEU A 363 -6.54 -1.75 -6.61
N VAL A 364 -7.53 -0.89 -6.86
CA VAL A 364 -8.68 -0.71 -5.97
C VAL A 364 -9.96 -0.80 -6.79
N ILE A 365 -11.00 -1.41 -6.23
CA ILE A 365 -12.32 -1.54 -6.86
C ILE A 365 -13.28 -0.63 -6.10
N ASP A 366 -14.18 0.03 -6.82
CA ASP A 366 -15.24 0.84 -6.23
C ASP A 366 -16.18 -0.03 -5.39
N GLN A 367 -16.29 0.28 -4.10
CA GLN A 367 -17.16 -0.45 -3.16
C GLN A 367 -18.21 0.47 -2.54
N SER A 368 -18.50 1.60 -3.18
CA SER A 368 -19.57 2.49 -2.72
C SER A 368 -20.93 1.75 -2.72
N PRO A 369 -21.87 2.08 -1.81
CA PRO A 369 -23.06 1.27 -1.55
C PRO A 369 -23.96 0.95 -2.75
N ASP A 370 -23.87 1.75 -3.82
CA ASP A 370 -24.70 1.66 -5.04
C ASP A 370 -23.88 1.31 -6.30
N ARG A 371 -22.63 0.85 -6.13
CA ARG A 371 -21.75 0.43 -7.23
C ARG A 371 -21.25 -0.98 -7.01
N CYS A 372 -20.92 -1.66 -8.10
CA CYS A 372 -20.27 -2.97 -8.07
C CYS A 372 -21.03 -4.07 -7.32
N ARG A 373 -22.35 -3.94 -7.10
CA ARG A 373 -23.11 -4.92 -6.32
C ARG A 373 -23.91 -5.87 -7.21
N TYR A 374 -24.52 -5.34 -8.26
CA TYR A 374 -25.32 -6.08 -9.24
C TYR A 374 -24.84 -5.78 -10.67
N PRO A 375 -25.02 -6.71 -11.62
CA PRO A 375 -24.85 -6.40 -13.04
C PRO A 375 -25.75 -5.24 -13.47
N GLY A 376 -25.17 -4.24 -14.14
CA GLY A 376 -25.79 -2.99 -14.52
C GLY A 376 -25.49 -1.83 -13.56
N ASP A 377 -24.95 -2.12 -12.37
CA ASP A 377 -24.37 -1.09 -11.51
C ASP A 377 -23.04 -0.65 -12.12
N SER A 378 -22.82 0.66 -12.25
CA SER A 378 -21.54 1.17 -12.74
C SER A 378 -20.43 0.72 -11.80
N CYS A 379 -19.58 -0.20 -12.29
CA CYS A 379 -18.51 -0.80 -11.51
C CYS A 379 -17.15 -0.51 -12.13
N ARG A 380 -16.25 0.11 -11.36
CA ARG A 380 -14.94 0.53 -11.85
C ARG A 380 -13.82 0.03 -10.95
N GLY A 381 -12.74 -0.42 -11.59
CA GLY A 381 -11.43 -0.63 -10.96
C GLY A 381 -10.45 0.47 -11.36
N TYR A 382 -9.56 0.84 -10.44
CA TYR A 382 -8.49 1.80 -10.67
C TYR A 382 -7.16 1.11 -10.40
N VAL A 383 -6.27 1.05 -11.40
CA VAL A 383 -4.96 0.40 -11.28
C VAL A 383 -3.83 1.39 -11.51
N SER A 384 -2.85 1.42 -10.60
CA SER A 384 -1.66 2.24 -10.76
C SER A 384 -0.72 1.60 -11.78
N LEU A 385 -0.31 2.38 -12.78
CA LEU A 385 0.68 2.00 -13.79
C LEU A 385 1.98 2.72 -13.45
N PHE A 386 2.92 1.98 -12.88
CA PHE A 386 4.12 2.55 -12.24
C PHE A 386 5.02 3.29 -13.23
N ASN A 387 5.13 2.80 -14.47
CA ASN A 387 5.94 3.42 -15.53
C ASN A 387 5.26 3.25 -16.90
N ASP A 388 4.27 4.10 -17.19
CA ASP A 388 3.46 4.11 -18.42
C ASP A 388 3.96 5.13 -19.46
N THR A 389 5.26 5.20 -19.67
CA THR A 389 5.93 6.11 -20.62
C THR A 389 6.08 5.54 -22.04
N GLY A 390 5.68 4.29 -22.26
CA GLY A 390 5.95 3.55 -23.50
C GLY A 390 7.40 3.10 -23.67
N SER A 391 8.32 3.52 -22.77
CA SER A 391 9.71 3.09 -22.75
C SER A 391 10.27 3.08 -21.33
N ALA A 392 10.70 1.91 -20.85
CA ALA A 392 11.27 1.76 -19.51
C ALA A 392 12.56 2.59 -19.27
N ALA A 393 13.17 3.15 -20.32
CA ALA A 393 14.37 3.97 -20.23
C ALA A 393 14.11 5.45 -19.89
N LEU A 394 12.86 5.93 -19.99
CA LEU A 394 12.53 7.33 -19.73
C LEU A 394 12.37 7.59 -18.22
N ARG A 395 12.95 8.70 -17.75
CA ARG A 395 12.72 9.23 -16.39
C ARG A 395 11.51 10.14 -16.38
N CYS A 396 10.92 10.39 -15.22
CA CYS A 396 9.70 11.23 -15.15
C CYS A 396 9.98 12.68 -15.55
N ASP A 397 11.16 13.21 -15.21
CA ASP A 397 11.57 14.56 -15.62
C ASP A 397 11.72 14.71 -17.14
N ASP A 398 11.89 13.60 -17.87
CA ASP A 398 12.06 13.59 -19.32
C ASP A 398 10.71 13.51 -20.07
N VAL A 399 9.59 13.43 -19.35
CA VAL A 399 8.25 13.23 -19.92
C VAL A 399 7.29 14.33 -19.47
N GLU A 400 6.66 14.99 -20.44
CA GLU A 400 5.80 16.16 -20.21
C GLU A 400 4.60 15.84 -19.31
N ASN A 401 3.95 14.70 -19.49
CA ASN A 401 2.73 14.30 -18.78
C ASN A 401 2.99 13.32 -17.61
N GLY A 402 4.20 13.34 -17.06
CA GLY A 402 4.61 12.38 -16.04
C GLY A 402 4.89 11.00 -16.61
N CYS A 403 5.44 10.14 -15.76
CA CYS A 403 5.86 8.79 -16.16
C CYS A 403 4.87 7.70 -15.79
N GLY A 404 3.87 8.01 -14.97
CA GLY A 404 2.86 7.07 -14.51
C GLY A 404 1.49 7.33 -15.10
N ALA A 405 0.57 6.44 -14.78
CA ALA A 405 -0.85 6.64 -15.05
C ALA A 405 -1.70 5.87 -14.03
N VAL A 406 -2.99 6.16 -13.99
CA VAL A 406 -4.01 5.26 -13.44
C VAL A 406 -4.90 4.79 -14.58
N ALA A 407 -4.99 3.48 -14.79
CA ALA A 407 -5.97 2.91 -15.71
C ALA A 407 -7.32 2.72 -14.99
N VAL A 408 -8.41 3.11 -15.66
CA VAL A 408 -9.79 2.89 -15.20
C VAL A 408 -10.35 1.71 -15.99
N ILE A 409 -10.79 0.69 -15.27
CA ILE A 409 -11.25 -0.58 -15.81
C ILE A 409 -12.73 -0.69 -15.52
N ASP A 410 -13.49 -1.11 -16.52
CA ASP A 410 -14.89 -1.44 -16.34
C ASP A 410 -15.03 -2.88 -15.84
N LEU A 411 -15.68 -3.02 -14.69
CA LEU A 411 -15.88 -4.28 -13.98
C LEU A 411 -17.36 -4.63 -13.85
N ASP A 412 -18.26 -3.93 -14.55
CA ASP A 412 -19.68 -4.27 -14.60
C ASP A 412 -19.94 -5.39 -15.62
N PRO A 413 -20.36 -6.60 -15.21
CA PRO A 413 -20.63 -7.71 -16.13
C PRO A 413 -21.75 -7.44 -17.15
N ALA A 414 -22.62 -6.46 -16.91
CA ALA A 414 -23.66 -6.06 -17.88
C ALA A 414 -23.17 -5.05 -18.92
N SER A 415 -21.98 -4.48 -18.73
CA SER A 415 -21.43 -3.46 -19.62
C SER A 415 -20.83 -4.07 -20.89
N PRO A 416 -21.00 -3.43 -22.07
CA PRO A 416 -20.33 -3.87 -23.30
C PRO A 416 -18.80 -3.73 -23.25
N THR A 417 -18.29 -2.95 -22.28
CA THR A 417 -16.85 -2.76 -22.03
C THR A 417 -16.36 -3.54 -20.81
N TYR A 418 -17.14 -4.51 -20.30
CA TYR A 418 -16.72 -5.37 -19.20
C TYR A 418 -15.31 -5.93 -19.44
N HIS A 419 -14.45 -5.82 -18.42
CA HIS A 419 -13.04 -6.22 -18.47
C HIS A 419 -12.21 -5.49 -19.52
N GLN A 420 -12.49 -4.21 -19.75
CA GLN A 420 -11.69 -3.35 -20.62
C GLN A 420 -11.25 -2.08 -19.89
N VAL A 421 -10.10 -1.54 -20.31
CA VAL A 421 -9.68 -0.19 -19.91
C VAL A 421 -10.55 0.82 -20.66
N ILE A 422 -11.30 1.61 -19.90
CA ILE A 422 -12.20 2.64 -20.44
C ILE A 422 -11.60 4.06 -20.38
N ALA A 423 -10.57 4.26 -19.55
CA ALA A 423 -9.83 5.52 -19.49
C ALA A 423 -8.42 5.34 -18.90
N LYS A 424 -7.56 6.34 -19.12
CA LYS A 424 -6.28 6.49 -18.44
C LYS A 424 -6.11 7.93 -17.94
N ILE A 425 -5.85 8.09 -16.66
CA ILE A 425 -5.55 9.38 -16.01
C ILE A 425 -4.03 9.54 -15.99
N ARG A 426 -3.51 10.70 -16.40
CA ARG A 426 -2.07 11.00 -16.49
C ARG A 426 -1.74 12.31 -15.80
#